data_AF-A0A2N4YP94-F1
#
_entry.id   AF-A0A2N4YP94-F1
#
_cell.length_a   1.000
_cell.length_b   1.000
_cell.length_c   1.000
_cell.angle_alpha   90.00
_cell.angle_beta   90.00
_cell.angle_gamma   90.00
#
_symmetry.space_group_name_H-M   'P 1'
#
loop_
_entity.id
_entity.type
_entity.pdbx_description
1 polymer ?
#
loop_
_entity_poly.entity_id
_entity_poly.type
_entity_poly.pdbx_seq_one_letter_code
_entity_poly.pdbx_strand_id
1 'polypeptide(L)' 'MSQFFYIHPDNPQARLINQAVEIVRKGGVIVYPTDSGYALGCKIEDKGAMERICR' A
#
# COMPACT_ATOMS: atom_id res chain seq x y z
N MET A 1 0.67 9.66 -10.82
CA MET A 1 1.90 9.94 -10.03
C MET A 1 1.74 9.21 -8.70
N SER A 2 2.76 8.50 -8.23
CA SER A 2 2.71 7.79 -6.94
C SER A 2 3.03 8.74 -5.78
N GLN A 3 2.43 8.47 -4.62
CA GLN A 3 2.80 9.12 -3.37
C GLN A 3 3.87 8.28 -2.66
N PHE A 4 4.91 8.92 -2.15
CA PHE A 4 5.99 8.25 -1.43
C PHE A 4 5.92 8.58 0.06
N PHE A 5 5.98 7.55 0.91
CA PHE A 5 6.02 7.70 2.36
C PHE A 5 7.34 7.16 2.91
N TYR A 6 8.06 8.00 3.65
CA TYR A 6 9.12 7.55 4.54
C TYR A 6 8.49 7.11 5.86
N ILE A 7 8.44 5.81 6.12
CA ILE A 7 7.94 5.22 7.36
C ILE A 7 9.11 4.59 8.09
N HIS A 8 9.24 4.83 9.39
CA HIS A 8 10.27 4.19 10.21
C HIS A 8 9.96 2.69 10.33
N PRO A 9 10.91 1.77 10.04
CA PRO A 9 10.64 0.34 10.03
C PRO A 9 10.29 -0.22 11.41
N ASP A 10 11.01 0.22 12.46
CA ASP A 10 10.79 -0.31 13.83
C ASP A 10 9.72 0.44 14.63
N ASN A 11 9.34 1.65 14.22
CA ASN A 11 8.36 2.48 14.94
C ASN A 11 7.51 3.28 13.93
N PRO A 12 6.66 2.59 13.16
CA PRO A 12 5.94 3.19 12.05
C PRO A 12 5.01 4.31 12.51
N GLN A 13 5.09 5.47 11.86
CA GLN A 13 4.28 6.62 12.20
C GLN A 13 2.80 6.35 11.83
N ALA A 14 1.94 6.20 12.84
CA ALA A 14 0.52 5.85 12.66
C ALA A 14 -0.22 6.76 11.66
N ARG A 15 0.10 8.06 11.64
CA ARG A 15 -0.47 9.02 10.67
C ARG A 15 -0.20 8.61 9.21
N LEU A 16 1.01 8.15 8.90
CA LEU A 16 1.38 7.75 7.54
C LEU A 16 0.78 6.39 7.17
N ILE A 17 0.73 5.46 8.14
CA ILE A 17 0.04 4.17 7.97
C ILE A 17 -1.44 4.40 7.64
N ASN A 18 -2.12 5.26 8.40
CA ASN A 18 -3.52 5.58 8.16
C ASN A 18 -3.75 6.22 6.78
N GLN A 19 -2.83 7.06 6.31
CA GLN A 19 -2.89 7.61 4.95
C GLN A 19 -2.74 6.51 3.89
N ALA A 20 -1.80 5.58 4.05
CA ALA A 20 -1.64 4.44 3.15
C ALA A 20 -2.88 3.52 3.13
N VAL A 21 -3.44 3.22 4.31
CA VAL A 21 -4.68 2.44 4.44
C VAL A 21 -5.83 3.12 3.70
N GLU A 22 -5.93 4.44 3.77
CA GLU A 22 -7.01 5.15 3.11
C GLU A 22 -6.87 5.16 1.58
N ILE A 23 -5.63 5.15 1.06
CA ILE A 23 -5.37 4.92 -0.36
C ILE A 23 -5.86 3.54 -0.77
N VAL A 24 -5.55 2.50 0.00
CA VAL A 24 -6.02 1.12 -0.26
C VAL A 24 -7.54 1.03 -0.24
N ARG A 25 -8.20 1.66 0.74
CA ARG A 25 -9.67 1.70 0.85
C ARG A 25 -10.35 2.38 -0.33
N LYS A 26 -9.69 3.36 -0.94
CA LYS A 26 -10.15 4.08 -2.14
C LYS A 26 -9.81 3.38 -3.46
N GLY A 27 -9.37 2.12 -3.42
CA GLY A 27 -9.02 1.34 -4.61
C GLY A 27 -7.61 1.57 -5.14
N GLY A 28 -6.73 2.16 -4.33
CA GLY A 28 -5.33 2.31 -4.65
C GLY A 28 -4.54 1.01 -4.56
N VAL A 29 -3.51 0.91 -5.38
CA VAL A 29 -2.46 -0.12 -5.29
C VAL A 29 -1.26 0.50 -4.59
N ILE A 30 -0.71 -0.19 -3.59
CA ILE A 30 0.46 0.25 -2.84
C ILE A 30 1.61 -0.75 -2.97
N VAL A 31 2.82 -0.27 -2.73
CA VAL A 31 4.00 -1.10 -2.49
C VAL A 31 4.36 -0.95 -1.01
N TYR A 32 4.57 -2.05 -0.29
CA TYR A 32 4.89 -2.03 1.14
C TYR A 32 6.01 -3.03 1.49
N PRO A 33 6.86 -2.73 2.49
CA PRO A 33 7.90 -3.65 2.92
C PRO A 33 7.33 -4.80 3.74
N THR A 34 7.95 -5.96 3.62
CA THR A 34 7.76 -7.15 4.46
C THR A 34 9.13 -7.63 4.97
N ASP A 35 9.14 -8.71 5.74
CA ASP A 35 10.38 -9.39 6.18
C ASP A 35 11.18 -10.03 5.02
N SER A 36 10.54 -10.27 3.87
CA SER A 36 11.10 -10.99 2.72
C SER A 36 11.36 -10.10 1.50
N GLY A 37 11.05 -8.81 1.57
CA GLY A 37 11.21 -7.86 0.46
C GLY A 37 10.03 -6.89 0.35
N TYR A 38 9.79 -6.37 -0.84
CA TYR A 38 8.63 -5.50 -1.10
C TYR A 38 7.49 -6.30 -1.74
N ALA A 39 6.26 -5.97 -1.38
CA ALA A 39 5.05 -6.57 -1.92
C ALA A 39 4.11 -5.51 -2.49
N LEU A 40 3.28 -5.92 -3.46
CA LEU A 40 2.14 -5.15 -3.95
C LEU A 40 0.89 -5.49 -3.15
N GLY A 41 0.06 -4.50 -2.87
CA GLY A 41 -1.18 -4.68 -2.11
C GLY A 41 -2.32 -3.80 -2.62
N CYS A 42 -3.53 -4.35 -2.59
CA CYS A 42 -4.77 -3.62 -2.83
C CYS A 42 -5.90 -4.20 -1.97
N LYS A 43 -7.07 -3.55 -2.00
CA LYS A 43 -8.28 -4.09 -1.36
C LYS A 43 -8.76 -5.33 -2.14
N ILE A 44 -9.09 -6.41 -1.43
CA ILE A 44 -9.46 -7.71 -2.01
C ILE A 44 -10.70 -7.62 -2.91
N GLU A 45 -11.67 -6.79 -2.53
CA GLU A 45 -12.94 -6.61 -3.26
C GLU A 45 -12.79 -5.74 -4.52
N ASP A 46 -11.62 -5.13 -4.75
CA ASP A 46 -11.38 -4.25 -5.88
C ASP A 46 -10.74 -5.01 -7.05
N LYS A 47 -11.60 -5.48 -7.96
CA LYS A 47 -11.17 -6.18 -9.18
C LYS A 47 -10.26 -5.32 -10.06
N GLY A 48 -10.51 -4.02 -10.16
CA GLY A 48 -9.71 -3.11 -10.99
C GLY A 48 -8.30 -2.91 -10.43
N ALA A 49 -8.18 -2.83 -9.10
CA ALA A 49 -6.88 -2.78 -8.45
C ALA A 49 -6.10 -4.09 -8.58
N MET A 50 -6.78 -5.24 -8.48
CA MET A 50 -6.17 -6.56 -8.72
C MET A 50 -5.64 -6.67 -10.16
N GLU A 51 -6.44 -6.30 -11.16
CA GLU A 51 -6.01 -6.31 -12.57
C GLU A 51 -4.77 -5.44 -12.82
N ARG A 52 -4.61 -4.33 -12.08
CA ARG A 52 -3.40 -3.50 -12.15
C ARG A 52 -2.16 -4.17 -11.54
N ILE A 53 -2.32 -5.03 -10.54
CA ILE A 53 -1.21 -5.80 -9.96
C ILE A 53 -0.75 -6.92 -10.91
N CYS A 54 -1.67 -7.52 -11.67
CA CYS A 54 -1.38 -8.65 -12.56
C CYS A 54 -0.80 -8.26 -13.93
N ARG A 55 -0.67 -6.97 -14.25
CA ARG A 55 -0.05 -6.47 -15.48
C ARG A 55 1.44 -6.28 -15.32
#